data_AF-A0A382LSY1-F1
#
_entry.id   AF-A0A382LSY1-F1
#
_cell.length_a   1.000
_cell.length_b   1.000
_cell.length_c   1.000
_cell.angle_alpha   90.00
_cell.angle_beta   90.00
_cell.angle_gamma   90.00
#
_symmetry.space_group_name_H-M   'P 1'
#
loop_
_entity.id
_entity.type
_entity.pdbx_description
1 polymer ?
#
loop_
_entity_poly.entity_id
_entity_poly.type
_entity_poly.pdbx_seq_one_letter_code
_entity_poly.pdbx_strand_id
1 'polypeptide(L)'
;LFLFVSFVFVLVRHRFYWKVTEGSIFEKENNVFMAHRGQTYNVPENTLESFQDAIKTGFDWIELDLVTTKDGIIVCSHNFDL
;
A
#
# COMPACT_ATOMS: atom_id res chain seq x y z
N LEU A 1 -19.49 -12.46 -32.48
CA LEU A 1 -18.08 -12.18 -32.85
C LEU A 1 -17.61 -10.81 -32.35
N PHE A 2 -18.25 -9.70 -32.75
CA PHE A 2 -17.86 -8.35 -32.33
C PHE A 2 -17.76 -8.16 -30.81
N LEU A 3 -18.82 -8.51 -30.06
CA LEU A 3 -18.82 -8.41 -28.59
C LEU A 3 -17.71 -9.24 -27.92
N PHE A 4 -17.42 -10.41 -28.48
CA PHE A 4 -16.35 -11.28 -27.99
C PHE A 4 -14.98 -10.64 -28.22
N VAL A 5 -14.73 -10.08 -29.40
CA VAL A 5 -13.48 -9.38 -29.72
C VAL A 5 -13.31 -8.13 -28.84
N SER A 6 -14.36 -7.34 -28.64
CA SER A 6 -14.34 -6.18 -27.74
C SER A 6 -14.05 -6.59 -26.29
N PHE A 7 -14.65 -7.68 -25.81
CA PHE A 7 -14.39 -8.21 -24.46
C PHE A 7 -12.93 -8.66 -24.29
N VAL A 8 -12.39 -9.42 -25.26
CA VAL A 8 -10.99 -9.83 -25.28
C VAL A 8 -10.06 -8.61 -25.31
N PHE A 9 -10.37 -7.59 -26.12
CA PHE A 9 -9.59 -6.36 -26.17
C PHE A 9 -9.58 -5.62 -24.81
N VAL A 10 -10.71 -5.54 -24.12
CA VAL A 10 -10.79 -4.95 -22.78
C VAL A 10 -9.97 -5.76 -21.78
N LEU A 11 -10.05 -7.10 -21.81
CA LEU A 11 -9.28 -7.97 -20.93
C LEU A 11 -7.77 -7.81 -21.17
N VAL A 12 -7.33 -7.79 -22.43
CA VAL A 12 -5.92 -7.58 -22.79
C VAL A 12 -5.46 -6.20 -22.34
N ARG A 13 -6.24 -5.14 -22.63
CA ARG A 13 -5.94 -3.78 -22.18
C ARG A 13 -5.84 -3.70 -20.66
N HIS A 14 -6.81 -4.25 -19.94
CA HIS A 14 -6.84 -4.20 -18.49
C HIS A 14 -5.69 -5.02 -17.86
N ARG A 15 -5.37 -6.19 -18.41
CA ARG A 15 -4.31 -7.05 -17.88
C ARG A 15 -2.90 -6.53 -18.16
N PHE A 16 -2.66 -6.00 -19.36
CA PHE A 16 -1.29 -5.71 -19.83
C PHE A 16 -0.97 -4.22 -19.95
N TYR A 17 -1.99 -3.36 -20.05
CA TYR A 17 -1.82 -1.93 -20.31
C TYR A 17 -2.47 -1.05 -19.24
N TRP A 18 -2.83 -1.63 -18.08
CA TRP A 18 -3.20 -0.83 -16.94
C TRP A 18 -1.98 -0.04 -16.46
N LYS A 19 -2.14 1.29 -16.41
CA LYS A 19 -1.20 2.21 -15.79
C LYS A 19 -1.93 2.92 -14.66
N VAL A 20 -1.25 3.10 -13.53
CA VAL A 20 -1.68 4.06 -12.51
C VAL A 20 -1.76 5.44 -13.17
N THR A 21 -2.86 6.16 -12.95
CA THR A 21 -3.06 7.54 -13.45
C THR A 21 -1.87 8.41 -13.03
N GLU A 22 -1.25 9.09 -14.00
CA GLU A 22 -0.11 9.98 -13.74
C GLU A 22 -0.48 11.12 -12.78
N GLY A 23 0.41 11.29 -11.80
CA GLY A 23 0.23 12.05 -10.57
C GLY A 23 1.06 11.43 -9.45
N SER A 24 2.20 10.81 -9.80
CA SER A 24 2.97 10.00 -8.88
C SER A 24 3.66 10.91 -7.88
N ILE A 25 3.19 10.86 -6.63
CA ILE A 25 3.91 11.28 -5.42
C ILE A 25 5.34 10.66 -5.32
N PHE A 26 5.64 9.71 -6.21
CA PHE A 26 6.88 8.98 -6.38
C PHE A 26 7.78 9.51 -7.52
N GLU A 27 7.55 10.73 -8.01
CA GLU A 27 8.41 11.42 -8.99
C GLU A 27 9.82 11.78 -8.46
N LYS A 28 10.25 11.17 -7.34
CA LYS A 28 11.58 11.36 -6.80
C LYS A 28 12.56 10.63 -7.72
N GLU A 29 13.54 11.36 -8.26
CA GLU A 29 14.62 10.80 -9.10
C GLU A 29 15.48 9.72 -8.42
N ASN A 30 15.21 9.37 -7.16
CA ASN A 30 15.99 8.45 -6.33
C ASN A 30 15.12 7.27 -5.84
N ASN A 31 15.79 6.17 -5.47
CA ASN A 31 15.15 5.03 -4.80
C ASN A 31 14.34 5.51 -3.59
N VAL A 32 13.05 5.16 -3.56
CA VAL A 32 12.14 5.44 -2.46
C VAL A 32 12.11 4.23 -1.53
N PHE A 33 12.40 4.44 -0.24
CA PHE A 33 12.33 3.39 0.77
C PHE A 33 11.07 3.52 1.62
N MET A 34 10.32 2.43 1.72
CA MET A 34 9.09 2.35 2.50
C MET A 34 9.26 1.34 3.64
N ALA A 35 8.91 1.75 4.85
CA ALA A 35 8.93 0.91 6.04
C ALA A 35 7.62 0.11 6.10
N HIS A 36 7.68 -1.18 5.78
CA HIS A 36 6.53 -2.09 5.83
C HIS A 36 6.06 -2.29 7.27
N ARG A 37 4.89 -1.73 7.60
CA ARG A 37 4.26 -1.67 8.93
C ARG A 37 5.09 -0.92 9.97
N GLY A 38 5.91 0.01 9.52
CA GLY A 38 6.94 0.68 10.32
C GLY A 38 8.28 -0.06 10.32
N GLN A 39 9.18 0.29 11.25
CA GLN A 39 10.43 -0.44 11.48
C GLN A 39 10.19 -1.52 12.54
N THR A 40 10.15 -2.79 12.14
CA THR A 40 9.69 -3.89 13.01
C THR A 40 10.82 -4.67 13.68
N TYR A 41 12.07 -4.24 13.49
CA TYR A 41 13.23 -4.97 13.98
C TYR A 41 13.30 -5.05 15.52
N ASN A 42 12.99 -3.96 16.22
CA ASN A 42 13.06 -3.89 17.70
C ASN A 42 11.70 -3.70 18.37
N VAL A 43 10.67 -3.33 17.61
CA VAL A 43 9.37 -2.86 18.13
C VAL A 43 8.24 -3.48 17.32
N PRO A 44 7.05 -3.71 17.90
CA PRO A 44 5.96 -4.39 17.20
C PRO A 44 5.45 -3.59 15.99
N GLU A 45 5.08 -4.30 14.93
CA GLU A 45 4.50 -3.72 13.71
C GLU A 45 3.21 -2.93 13.97
N ASN A 46 2.86 -2.00 13.07
CA ASN A 46 1.63 -1.19 13.14
C ASN A 46 1.45 -0.43 14.48
N THR A 47 2.56 -0.12 15.17
CA THR A 47 2.57 0.70 16.40
C THR A 47 3.15 2.07 16.15
N LEU A 48 2.77 3.04 16.98
CA LEU A 48 3.34 4.38 16.96
C LEU A 48 4.87 4.36 17.15
N GLU A 49 5.38 3.43 17.97
CA GLU A 49 6.82 3.28 18.20
C GLU A 49 7.55 2.83 16.93
N SER A 50 7.00 1.85 16.20
CA SER A 50 7.54 1.38 14.91
C SER A 50 7.53 2.46 13.84
N PHE A 51 6.50 3.30 13.82
CA PHE A 51 6.42 4.44 12.92
C PHE A 51 7.46 5.52 13.27
N GLN A 52 7.63 5.82 14.55
CA GLN A 52 8.64 6.77 15.01
C GLN A 52 10.05 6.28 14.71
N ASP A 53 10.33 4.99 14.86
CA ASP A 53 11.63 4.41 14.54
C ASP A 53 11.92 4.43 13.04
N ALA A 54 10.92 4.17 12.20
CA ALA A 54 11.02 4.32 10.75
C ALA A 54 11.36 5.77 10.33
N ILE A 55 10.71 6.78 10.94
CA ILE A 55 11.01 8.19 10.69
C ILE A 55 12.45 8.52 11.10
N LYS A 56 12.90 8.07 12.28
CA LYS A 56 14.27 8.29 12.77
C LYS A 56 15.32 7.63 11.89
N THR A 57 15.00 6.47 11.32
CA THR A 57 15.88 5.71 10.42
C THR A 57 15.99 6.37 9.02
N GLY A 58 15.06 7.27 8.67
CA GLY A 58 15.10 8.01 7.42
C GLY A 58 14.36 7.34 6.26
N PHE A 59 13.35 6.50 6.54
CA PHE A 59 12.45 6.00 5.50
C PHE A 59 11.64 7.14 4.88
N ASP A 60 11.39 7.07 3.57
CA ASP A 60 10.59 8.06 2.85
C ASP A 60 9.10 7.90 3.15
N TRP A 61 8.66 6.67 3.36
CA TRP A 61 7.26 6.31 3.59
C TRP A 61 7.12 5.26 4.69
N ILE A 62 5.95 5.24 5.32
CA ILE A 62 5.49 4.19 6.22
C ILE A 62 4.28 3.54 5.58
N GLU A 63 4.33 2.23 5.44
CA GLU A 63 3.15 1.43 5.12
C GLU A 63 2.50 0.96 6.43
N LEU A 64 1.17 0.82 6.41
CA LEU A 64 0.39 0.41 7.56
C LEU A 64 -0.90 -0.26 7.10
N ASP A 65 -1.37 -1.22 7.89
CA ASP A 65 -2.59 -1.98 7.61
C ASP A 65 -3.76 -1.39 8.39
N LEU A 66 -4.90 -1.21 7.71
CA LEU A 66 -6.13 -0.71 8.32
C LEU A 66 -7.22 -1.78 8.31
N VAL A 67 -7.84 -1.97 9.47
CA VAL A 67 -9.06 -2.76 9.65
C VAL A 67 -10.14 -1.91 10.31
N THR A 68 -11.39 -2.26 10.06
CA THR A 68 -12.56 -1.55 10.61
C THR A 68 -13.30 -2.45 11.57
N THR A 69 -13.59 -1.95 12.77
CA THR A 69 -14.40 -2.66 13.77
C THR A 69 -15.88 -2.66 13.37
N LYS A 70 -16.69 -3.48 14.05
CA LYS A 70 -18.14 -3.57 13.80
C LYS A 70 -18.87 -2.23 14.02
N ASP A 71 -18.39 -1.41 14.94
CA ASP A 71 -18.90 -0.07 15.24
C ASP A 71 -18.26 1.04 14.39
N GLY A 72 -17.48 0.68 13.36
CA GLY A 72 -16.96 1.62 12.35
C GLY A 72 -15.67 2.34 12.74
N ILE A 73 -14.99 1.90 13.80
CA ILE A 73 -13.70 2.45 14.23
C ILE A 73 -12.59 1.87 13.35
N ILE A 74 -11.72 2.74 12.83
CA ILE A 74 -10.53 2.33 12.08
C ILE A 74 -9.40 2.03 13.06
N VAL A 75 -8.78 0.86 12.91
CA VAL A 75 -7.68 0.38 13.74
C VAL A 75 -6.51 -0.02 12.86
N CYS A 76 -5.29 0.21 13.34
CA CYS A 76 -4.07 -0.24 12.68
C CYS A 76 -3.78 -1.69 13.09
N SER A 77 -3.97 -2.65 12.18
CA SER A 77 -3.66 -4.06 12.41
C SER A 77 -3.65 -4.81 11.09
N HIS A 78 -2.69 -5.72 10.94
CA HIS A 78 -2.67 -6.64 9.81
C HIS A 78 -3.70 -7.78 9.97
N ASN A 79 -3.96 -8.18 11.21
CA ASN A 79 -4.87 -9.26 11.52
C ASN A 79 -6.30 -8.73 11.60
N PHE A 80 -7.18 -9.32 10.78
CA PHE A 80 -8.62 -9.04 10.77
C PHE A 80 -9.41 -10.03 11.64
N ASP A 81 -8.74 -11.04 12.19
CA ASP A 81 -9.30 -12.21 12.88
C ASP A 81 -8.96 -12.29 14.38
N LEU A 82 -8.57 -11.15 14.97
CA LEU A 82 -8.28 -11.01 16.41
C LEU A 82 -9.47 -11.36 17.32
#